data_AF-A0A2G2MIQ0-F1
#
_entry.id   AF-A0A2G2MIQ0-F1
#
_cell.length_a   1.000
_cell.length_b   1.000
_cell.length_c   1.000
_cell.angle_alpha   90.00
_cell.angle_beta   90.00
_cell.angle_gamma   90.00
#
_symmetry.space_group_name_H-M   'P 1'
#
loop_
_entity.id
_entity.type
_entity.pdbx_description
1 polymer ?
#
loop_
_entity_poly.entity_id
_entity_poly.type
_entity_poly.pdbx_seq_one_letter_code
_entity_poly.pdbx_strand_id
1 'polypeptide(L)' 'MEHFGEVRFVGVKKHNKNLWVAKIQFDEFGSLIAEGDDAIDAIKKLRNRLNKIVDRYSMV' A
#
# COMPACT_ATOMS: atom_id res chain seq x y z
N MET A 1 -19.76 -8.75 12.13
CA MET A 1 -18.77 -8.52 11.05
C MET A 1 -17.65 -7.73 11.69
N GLU A 2 -16.54 -8.38 12.01
CA GLU A 2 -15.33 -7.66 12.41
C GLU A 2 -14.78 -7.01 11.14
N HIS A 3 -14.83 -5.69 11.07
CA HIS A 3 -14.16 -4.95 10.00
C HIS A 3 -12.66 -4.96 10.32
N PHE A 4 -11.81 -5.30 9.34
CA PHE A 4 -10.34 -5.39 9.49
C PHE A 4 -9.63 -4.01 9.68
N GLY A 5 -10.29 -3.07 10.35
CA GLY A 5 -9.84 -1.70 10.54
C GLY A 5 -9.98 -0.82 9.29
N GLU A 6 -9.87 0.50 9.47
CA GLU A 6 -9.78 1.40 8.33
C GLU A 6 -8.38 1.32 7.71
N VAL A 7 -8.30 1.67 6.43
CA VAL A 7 -7.03 1.83 5.73
C VAL A 7 -6.92 3.24 5.20
N ARG A 8 -5.82 3.93 5.55
CA ARG A 8 -5.56 5.29 5.10
C ARG A 8 -4.37 5.34 4.17
N PHE A 9 -4.55 5.98 3.02
CA PHE A 9 -3.41 6.38 2.19
C PHE A 9 -2.62 7.50 2.87
N VAL A 10 -1.36 7.22 3.17
CA VAL A 10 -0.47 8.17 3.86
C VAL A 10 0.18 9.11 2.85
N GLY A 11 0.53 8.60 1.67
CA GLY A 11 1.16 9.38 0.62
C GLY A 11 2.25 8.62 -0.13
N VAL A 12 2.90 9.34 -1.03
CA VAL A 12 4.10 8.92 -1.75
C VAL A 12 5.21 9.93 -1.50
N LYS A 13 6.42 9.47 -1.19
CA LYS A 13 7.57 10.34 -0.96
C LYS A 13 8.83 9.79 -1.61
N LYS A 14 9.72 10.69 -1.99
CA LYS A 14 11.07 10.33 -2.43
C LYS A 14 11.88 9.89 -1.22
N HIS A 15 12.40 8.66 -1.25
CA HIS A 15 13.23 8.13 -0.17
C HIS A 15 14.71 8.44 -0.39
N ASN A 16 15.23 8.22 -1.61
CA ASN A 16 16.62 8.46 -2.02
C ASN A 16 16.68 8.98 -3.47
N LYS A 17 17.88 9.26 -4.01
CA LYS A 17 18.06 9.88 -5.36
C LYS A 17 17.18 9.27 -6.46
N ASN A 18 17.00 7.94 -6.46
CA ASN A 18 16.29 7.18 -7.48
C ASN A 18 15.19 6.24 -6.93
N LEU A 19 14.67 6.51 -5.71
CA LEU A 19 13.71 5.61 -5.06
C LEU A 19 12.53 6.39 -4.48
N TRP A 20 11.32 5.97 -4.85
CA TRP A 20 10.06 6.47 -4.31
C TRP A 20 9.36 5.40 -3.50
N VAL A 21 8.74 5.81 -2.38
CA VAL A 21 7.99 4.94 -1.47
C VAL A 21 6.57 5.45 -1.35
N ALA A 22 5.59 4.61 -1.68
CA ALA A 22 4.18 4.82 -1.41
C ALA A 22 3.74 4.01 -0.18
N LYS A 23 2.89 4.58 0.68
CA LYS A 23 2.50 3.98 1.97
C LYS A 23 0.98 4.07 2.23
N ILE A 24 0.40 2.98 2.72
CA ILE A 24 -0.89 2.95 3.43
C ILE A 24 -0.68 2.50 4.87
N GLN A 25 -1.48 3.01 5.78
CA GLN A 25 -1.50 2.64 7.19
C GLN A 25 -2.82 1.90 7.49
N PHE A 26 -2.71 0.76 8.14
CA PHE A 26 -3.84 0.07 8.76
C PHE A 26 -3.89 0.45 10.23
N ASP A 27 -5.09 0.53 10.79
CA ASP A 27 -5.28 0.88 12.20
C ASP A 27 -4.67 -0.18 13.14
N GLU A 28 -4.85 -1.47 12.83
CA GLU A 28 -4.45 -2.56 13.72
C GLU A 28 -3.25 -3.39 13.21
N PHE A 29 -2.94 -3.32 11.91
CA PHE A 29 -2.05 -4.28 11.23
C PHE A 29 -0.75 -3.66 10.67
N GLY A 30 -0.38 -2.46 11.12
CA GLY A 30 0.84 -1.77 10.70
C GLY A 30 0.69 -1.08 9.34
N SER A 31 1.71 -1.11 8.49
CA SER A 31 1.67 -0.39 7.20
C SER A 31 2.11 -1.24 6.02
N LEU A 32 1.47 -1.04 4.87
CA LEU A 32 1.92 -1.59 3.59
C LEU A 32 2.63 -0.49 2.80
N ILE A 33 3.83 -0.84 2.32
CA ILE A 33 4.66 0.04 1.50
C ILE A 33 4.97 -0.59 0.15
N ALA A 34 5.22 0.24 -0.85
CA ALA A 34 5.76 -0.18 -2.13
C ALA A 34 6.78 0.83 -2.65
N GLU A 35 7.82 0.29 -3.28
CA GLU A 35 8.94 1.04 -3.85
C GLU A 35 8.82 1.10 -5.36
N GLY A 36 9.16 2.24 -5.95
CA GLY A 36 9.18 2.44 -7.40
C GLY A 36 10.25 3.42 -7.86
N ASP A 37 10.55 3.35 -9.15
CA ASP A 37 11.57 4.19 -9.79
C ASP A 37 11.10 5.66 -9.87
N ASP A 38 9.78 5.84 -9.99
CA ASP A 38 9.09 7.12 -9.86
C ASP A 38 7.86 7.01 -8.94
N ALA A 39 7.23 8.16 -8.66
CA ALA A 39 6.07 8.24 -7.78
C ALA A 39 4.87 7.43 -8.29
N ILE A 40 4.65 7.40 -9.61
CA ILE A 40 3.51 6.71 -10.23
C ILE A 40 3.72 5.20 -10.15
N ASP A 41 4.93 4.73 -10.43
CA ASP A 41 5.31 3.33 -10.31
C ASP A 41 5.13 2.82 -8.86
N ALA A 42 5.60 3.58 -7.87
CA ALA A 42 5.41 3.24 -6.46
C ALA A 42 3.92 3.10 -6.09
N ILE A 43 3.07 4.02 -6.55
CA ILE A 43 1.61 3.96 -6.31
C ILE A 43 0.98 2.75 -7.02
N LYS A 44 1.33 2.48 -8.28
CA LYS A 44 0.81 1.33 -9.04
C LYS A 44 1.17 0.01 -8.36
N LYS A 45 2.43 -0.12 -7.91
CA LYS A 45 2.89 -1.30 -7.15
C LYS A 45 2.15 -1.44 -5.82
N LEU A 46 1.92 -0.34 -5.10
CA LEU A 46 1.14 -0.35 -3.85
C LEU A 46 -0.31 -0.83 -4.10
N ARG A 47 -0.97 -0.30 -5.13
CA ARG A 47 -2.32 -0.70 -5.53
C ARG A 47 -2.40 -2.18 -5.86
N ASN A 48 -1.45 -2.70 -6.64
CA ASN A 48 -1.42 -4.12 -7.00
C ASN A 48 -1.23 -5.02 -5.77
N ARG A 49 -0.42 -4.60 -4.79
CA ARG A 49 -0.27 -5.34 -3.52
C ARG A 49 -1.56 -5.32 -2.71
N LEU A 50 -2.27 -4.19 -2.66
CA LEU A 50 -3.56 -4.08 -1.97
C LEU A 50 -4.62 -4.98 -2.63
N ASN A 51 -4.72 -4.96 -3.97
CA ASN A 51 -5.66 -5.83 -4.69
C ASN A 51 -5.42 -7.31 -4.37
N LYS A 52 -4.16 -7.77 -4.35
CA LYS A 52 -3.83 -9.15 -3.94
C LYS A 52 -4.23 -9.50 -2.51
N ILE A 53 -4.33 -8.52 -1.62
CA ILE A 53 -4.84 -8.74 -0.26
C ILE A 53 -6.35 -8.90 -0.33
N VAL A 54 -7.05 -7.99 -1.01
CA VAL A 54 -8.51 -8.05 -1.20
C VAL A 54 -8.93 -9.37 -1.88
N ASP A 55 -8.27 -9.75 -2.97
CA ASP A 55 -8.57 -10.97 -3.72
C ASP A 55 -8.46 -12.22 -2.83
N ARG A 56 -7.47 -12.28 -1.93
CA ARG A 56 -7.31 -13.39 -0.98
C ARG A 56 -8.44 -13.48 0.04
N TYR A 57 -9.02 -12.35 0.44
CA TYR A 57 -10.20 -12.34 1.32
C TYR A 57 -11.48 -12.71 0.57
N SER A 58 -11.61 -12.35 -0.71
CA SER A 58 -12.80 -12.62 -1.52
C SER A 58 -12.90 -14.06 -2.04
N MET A 59 -11.82 -14.84 -1.96
CA MET A 59 -11.79 -16.27 -2.34
C MET A 59 -12.23 -17.22 -1.22
N VAL A 60 -12.62 -16.69 -0.05
CA VAL A 60 -13.11 -17.44 1.12
C VAL A 60 -14.63 -17.35 1.21
#